data_AF-A0A9E7B5V5-F1
#
_entry.id   AF-A0A9E7B5V5-F1
#
_cell.length_a   1.000
_cell.length_b   1.000
_cell.length_c   1.000
_cell.angle_alpha   90.00
_cell.angle_beta   90.00
_cell.angle_gamma   90.00
#
_symmetry.space_group_name_H-M   'P 1'
#
loop_
_entity.id
_entity.type
_entity.pdbx_description
1 polymer ?
#
loop_
_entity_poly.entity_id
_entity_poly.type
_entity_poly.pdbx_seq_one_letter_code
_entity_poly.pdbx_strand_id
1 'polypeptide(L)'
;MKLKFLFLILIFPSIGFSQIDFNKYFRNESIRFDFLLGGNSAEERVYPEQIKKESFWAGSKKNLVDPFNYGNYRFRIFNVKSDSLLFSKGFSTLFEEWQSTAEAKKVDKTFYQTAVFPFPKQKVRLEIDSRQWEGNFKTIYKTEIDPGNYFILNETPTPFQTVEILKNGKPENKVDLVILAEGYTAEEMEKFTADAKRVTQYLFEEEPFKSEKAKFNVNAVLTPSLESGTDIPGENVYKNTRFNSTFYTFDVSRYLTTSDMRNILDAAAVVPYDHIYVLVNSERYGGGGFYNFLSVCTADNSLTKEVFVHEFGHGFAGLGDEYYNSEVAYEDFYNLKIEPWEPNITTLVDFDSKWKKMVDVSVEIPTPRKFGNEKKVGVYEGGGYMSKGIYSPVMDCRMKSNNAKVFCPVCQEAIKKAIQFYTE
;
A
#
# COMPACT_ATOMS: atom_id res chain seq x y z
N MET A 1 -64.07 -23.33 23.86
CA MET A 1 -62.59 -23.13 23.89
C MET A 1 -62.15 -22.43 22.61
N LYS A 2 -61.82 -21.13 22.66
CA LYS A 2 -61.16 -20.42 21.55
C LYS A 2 -59.71 -20.15 21.98
N LEU A 3 -58.76 -20.85 21.38
CA LEU A 3 -57.33 -20.68 21.64
C LEU A 3 -56.85 -19.47 20.82
N LYS A 4 -56.45 -18.39 21.49
CA LYS A 4 -55.79 -17.24 20.85
C LYS A 4 -54.30 -17.54 20.77
N PHE A 5 -53.77 -17.71 19.55
CA PHE A 5 -52.33 -17.71 19.30
C PHE A 5 -51.84 -16.26 19.31
N LEU A 6 -50.94 -15.93 20.24
CA LEU A 6 -50.24 -14.66 20.29
C LEU A 6 -48.93 -14.83 19.50
N PHE A 7 -48.80 -14.17 18.35
CA PHE A 7 -47.55 -14.12 17.60
C PHE A 7 -46.62 -13.10 18.26
N LEU A 8 -45.54 -13.57 18.88
CA LEU A 8 -44.49 -12.70 19.43
C LEU A 8 -43.52 -12.35 18.30
N ILE A 9 -43.57 -11.12 17.79
CA ILE A 9 -42.60 -10.60 16.81
C ILE A 9 -41.32 -10.25 17.58
N LEU A 10 -40.30 -11.10 17.47
CA LEU A 10 -38.94 -10.81 17.93
C LEU A 10 -38.31 -9.79 16.98
N ILE A 11 -38.36 -8.51 17.37
CA ILE A 11 -37.59 -7.45 16.73
C ILE A 11 -36.14 -7.61 17.19
N PHE A 12 -35.30 -8.24 16.36
CA PHE A 12 -33.86 -8.17 16.55
C PHE A 12 -33.41 -6.72 16.36
N PRO A 13 -32.71 -6.09 17.32
CA PRO A 13 -32.11 -4.80 17.10
C PRO A 13 -30.96 -4.98 16.10
N SER A 14 -31.21 -4.61 14.84
CA SER A 14 -30.15 -4.36 13.88
C SER A 14 -29.30 -3.21 14.43
N ILE A 15 -28.13 -3.52 15.00
CA ILE A 15 -27.12 -2.51 15.29
C ILE A 15 -26.60 -2.05 13.93
N GLY A 16 -27.33 -1.11 13.33
CA GLY A 16 -26.83 -0.38 12.17
C GLY A 16 -25.67 0.46 12.65
N PHE A 17 -24.44 0.12 12.24
CA PHE A 17 -23.34 1.06 12.32
C PHE A 17 -23.72 2.25 11.44
N SER A 18 -24.14 3.35 12.07
CA SER A 18 -24.35 4.60 11.34
C SER A 18 -23.06 4.95 10.63
N GLN A 19 -23.13 5.19 9.32
CA GLN A 19 -21.99 5.66 8.55
C GLN A 19 -21.42 6.93 9.20
N ILE A 20 -20.10 7.00 9.31
CA ILE A 20 -19.41 8.15 9.92
C ILE A 20 -19.58 9.34 8.96
N ASP A 21 -20.24 10.40 9.44
CA ASP A 21 -20.38 11.63 8.68
C ASP A 21 -19.06 12.40 8.65
N PHE A 22 -18.38 12.40 7.50
CA PHE A 22 -17.13 13.14 7.30
C PHE A 22 -17.26 14.62 7.70
N ASN A 23 -18.32 15.30 7.27
CA ASN A 23 -18.47 16.73 7.50
C ASN A 23 -18.75 17.05 8.97
N LYS A 24 -19.21 16.09 9.77
CA LYS A 24 -19.34 16.25 11.21
C LYS A 24 -17.98 16.28 11.91
N TYR A 25 -17.04 15.43 11.50
CA TYR A 25 -15.79 15.22 12.23
C TYR A 25 -14.55 15.85 11.59
N PHE A 26 -14.55 16.07 10.28
CA PHE A 26 -13.35 16.38 9.50
C PHE A 26 -13.55 17.57 8.55
N ARG A 27 -12.42 18.17 8.13
CA ARG A 27 -12.32 19.18 7.05
C ARG A 27 -11.68 18.55 5.81
N ASN A 28 -11.83 19.20 4.66
CA ASN A 28 -11.27 18.73 3.39
C ASN A 28 -9.78 19.10 3.23
N GLU A 29 -9.01 18.82 4.28
CA GLU A 29 -7.58 19.03 4.45
C GLU A 29 -7.05 17.77 5.12
N SER A 30 -5.75 17.54 5.13
CA SER A 30 -5.16 16.38 5.83
C SER A 30 -4.32 16.82 7.00
N ILE A 31 -4.22 15.95 7.98
CA ILE A 31 -3.14 15.97 8.95
C ILE A 31 -2.19 14.83 8.62
N ARG A 32 -0.90 15.11 8.69
CA ARG A 32 0.18 14.15 8.47
C ARG A 32 1.00 14.08 9.74
N PHE A 33 0.94 12.92 10.39
CA PHE A 33 1.72 12.61 11.58
C PHE A 33 2.96 11.85 11.14
N ASP A 34 4.13 12.49 11.23
CA ASP A 34 5.42 11.91 10.89
C ASP A 34 6.04 11.25 12.13
N PHE A 35 6.61 10.08 11.95
CA PHE A 35 7.29 9.34 13.01
C PHE A 35 8.41 8.46 12.47
N LEU A 36 9.39 8.16 13.32
CA LEU A 36 10.34 7.09 13.07
C LEU A 36 9.79 5.81 13.68
N LEU A 37 9.76 4.75 12.89
CA LEU A 37 9.60 3.40 13.39
C LEU A 37 10.99 2.81 13.57
N GLY A 38 11.34 2.43 14.80
CA GLY A 38 12.69 2.01 15.13
C GLY A 38 12.75 0.78 16.00
N GLY A 39 13.84 0.05 15.89
CA GLY A 39 14.07 -1.19 16.61
C GLY A 39 14.97 -2.15 15.85
N ASN A 40 14.72 -3.44 16.01
CA ASN A 40 15.51 -4.54 15.48
C ASN A 40 14.60 -5.76 15.22
N SER A 41 15.18 -6.94 15.00
CA SER A 41 14.43 -8.18 14.74
C SER A 41 13.46 -8.63 15.85
N ALA A 42 13.59 -8.11 17.08
CA ALA A 42 12.78 -8.51 18.24
C ALA A 42 11.97 -7.37 18.87
N GLU A 43 12.34 -6.11 18.62
CA GLU A 43 11.70 -4.93 19.21
C GLU A 43 11.31 -3.91 18.13
N GLU A 44 10.22 -3.21 18.41
CA GLU A 44 9.72 -2.09 17.60
C GLU A 44 9.19 -0.98 18.52
N ARG A 45 9.43 0.28 18.13
CA ARG A 45 9.02 1.47 18.87
C ARG A 45 8.73 2.61 17.90
N VAL A 46 7.74 3.44 18.24
CA VAL A 46 7.41 4.65 17.50
C VAL A 46 8.01 5.86 18.19
N TYR A 47 8.74 6.69 17.44
CA TYR A 47 9.28 7.97 17.86
C TYR A 47 8.61 9.10 17.05
N PRO A 48 7.73 9.90 17.64
CA PRO A 48 7.07 11.01 16.95
C PRO A 48 8.06 12.08 16.50
N GLU A 49 7.91 12.57 15.28
CA GLU A 49 8.77 13.61 14.72
C GLU A 49 8.02 14.95 14.65
N GLN A 50 6.99 15.02 13.81
CA GLN A 50 6.25 16.27 13.58
C GLN A 50 4.80 16.01 13.15
N ILE A 51 3.98 17.04 13.21
CA ILE A 51 2.61 17.02 12.72
C ILE A 51 2.46 18.16 11.73
N LYS A 52 2.04 17.86 10.50
CA LYS A 52 1.80 18.85 9.46
C LYS A 52 0.33 18.88 9.05
N LYS A 53 -0.11 20.04 8.60
CA LYS A 53 -1.35 20.24 7.87
C LYS A 53 -1.04 20.25 6.38
N GLU A 54 -1.80 19.47 5.61
CA GLU A 54 -1.75 19.48 4.14
C GLU A 54 -3.06 20.02 3.56
N SER A 55 -2.96 20.70 2.42
CA SER A 55 -4.07 21.45 1.82
C SER A 55 -5.20 20.58 1.25
N PHE A 56 -4.92 19.31 0.97
CA PHE A 56 -5.83 18.41 0.28
C PHE A 56 -6.13 17.18 1.12
N TRP A 57 -7.37 16.71 1.05
CA TRP A 57 -7.75 15.34 1.40
C TRP A 57 -8.26 14.67 0.12
N ALA A 58 -7.54 13.63 -0.34
CA ALA A 58 -7.89 12.88 -1.54
C ALA A 58 -8.84 11.71 -1.24
N GLY A 59 -8.64 11.04 -0.10
CA GLY A 59 -9.34 9.80 0.21
C GLY A 59 -10.86 9.91 0.32
N SER A 60 -11.48 8.75 0.47
CA SER A 60 -12.94 8.65 0.53
C SER A 60 -13.52 9.49 1.68
N LYS A 61 -14.60 10.21 1.40
CA LYS A 61 -15.44 10.89 2.43
C LYS A 61 -16.55 9.98 2.95
N LYS A 62 -16.66 8.76 2.42
CA LYS A 62 -17.71 7.78 2.77
C LYS A 62 -17.15 6.60 3.53
N ASN A 63 -16.05 6.04 3.04
CA ASN A 63 -15.39 4.86 3.59
C ASN A 63 -14.19 5.33 4.41
N LEU A 64 -14.46 5.72 5.66
CA LEU A 64 -13.44 6.26 6.57
C LEU A 64 -12.72 5.17 7.37
N VAL A 65 -13.35 4.02 7.52
CA VAL A 65 -12.79 2.86 8.23
C VAL A 65 -12.48 1.80 7.19
N ASP A 66 -11.20 1.53 7.00
CA ASP A 66 -10.70 0.43 6.18
C ASP A 66 -11.33 -0.92 6.62
N PRO A 67 -12.07 -1.61 5.73
CA PRO A 67 -12.74 -2.87 6.05
C PRO A 67 -11.84 -4.11 5.84
N PHE A 68 -10.67 -3.96 5.24
CA PHE A 68 -9.85 -5.09 4.79
C PHE A 68 -9.04 -5.70 5.92
N ASN A 69 -8.68 -4.89 6.93
CA ASN A 69 -7.77 -5.28 8.00
C ASN A 69 -6.43 -5.80 7.43
N TYR A 70 -5.96 -5.21 6.33
CA TYR A 70 -4.68 -5.50 5.68
C TYR A 70 -3.53 -4.75 6.34
N GLY A 71 -2.30 -5.12 5.97
CA GLY A 71 -1.06 -4.53 6.47
C GLY A 71 -0.54 -5.18 7.75
N ASN A 72 0.77 -5.02 7.94
CA ASN A 72 1.46 -5.36 9.18
C ASN A 72 1.32 -4.24 10.23
N TYR A 73 0.99 -3.03 9.80
CA TYR A 73 0.63 -1.94 10.68
C TYR A 73 -0.75 -1.39 10.33
N ARG A 74 -1.33 -0.67 11.28
CA ARG A 74 -2.46 0.21 10.99
C ARG A 74 -2.43 1.39 11.92
N PHE A 75 -3.06 2.48 11.50
CA PHE A 75 -3.37 3.57 12.40
C PHE A 75 -4.88 3.79 12.47
N ARG A 76 -5.34 4.22 13.65
CA ARG A 76 -6.75 4.41 14.00
C ARG A 76 -6.93 5.76 14.68
N ILE A 77 -7.99 6.46 14.31
CA ILE A 77 -8.33 7.78 14.82
C ILE A 77 -9.63 7.68 15.59
N PHE A 78 -9.60 7.99 16.87
CA PHE A 78 -10.78 7.97 17.73
C PHE A 78 -11.19 9.38 18.14
N ASN A 79 -12.49 9.59 18.30
CA ASN A 79 -12.99 10.80 18.95
C ASN A 79 -12.68 10.74 20.46
N VAL A 80 -11.96 11.72 21.01
CA VAL A 80 -11.58 11.69 22.45
C VAL A 80 -12.80 11.71 23.39
N LYS A 81 -13.88 12.40 23.02
CA LYS A 81 -15.05 12.58 23.90
C LYS A 81 -15.95 11.34 23.97
N SER A 82 -16.09 10.61 22.86
CA SER A 82 -17.04 9.50 22.73
C SER A 82 -16.36 8.14 22.59
N ASP A 83 -15.03 8.11 22.44
CA ASP A 83 -14.22 6.93 22.16
C ASP A 83 -14.62 6.16 20.88
N SER A 84 -15.37 6.79 19.99
CA SER A 84 -15.78 6.20 18.72
C SER A 84 -14.64 6.20 17.71
N LEU A 85 -14.42 5.09 17.01
CA LEU A 85 -13.54 5.03 15.84
C LEU A 85 -14.10 5.92 14.72
N LEU A 86 -13.27 6.82 14.21
CA LEU A 86 -13.61 7.78 13.16
C LEU A 86 -12.91 7.48 11.83
N PHE A 87 -11.69 6.94 11.88
CA PHE A 87 -10.90 6.62 10.70
C PHE A 87 -9.92 5.49 10.99
N SER A 88 -9.64 4.64 10.00
CA SER A 88 -8.53 3.68 10.05
C SER A 88 -7.97 3.37 8.68
N LYS A 89 -6.66 3.09 8.62
CA LYS A 89 -5.97 2.64 7.42
C LYS A 89 -4.87 1.65 7.79
N GLY A 90 -4.85 0.47 7.15
CA GLY A 90 -3.75 -0.49 7.22
C GLY A 90 -2.59 -0.09 6.31
N PHE A 91 -1.37 -0.47 6.64
CA PHE A 91 -0.18 -0.20 5.82
C PHE A 91 0.96 -1.18 6.12
N SER A 92 1.94 -1.17 5.22
CA SER A 92 3.20 -1.90 5.32
C SER A 92 4.37 -0.95 5.10
N THR A 93 5.56 -1.37 5.50
CA THR A 93 6.75 -0.53 5.63
C THR A 93 7.99 -1.28 5.19
N LEU A 94 9.02 -0.54 4.77
CA LEU A 94 10.35 -1.12 4.57
C LEU A 94 10.99 -1.62 5.89
N PHE A 95 10.54 -1.10 7.04
CA PHE A 95 11.05 -1.52 8.36
C PHE A 95 10.70 -2.98 8.67
N GLU A 96 9.46 -3.42 8.43
CA GLU A 96 9.08 -4.82 8.74
C GLU A 96 9.86 -5.83 7.90
N GLU A 97 10.11 -5.50 6.64
CA GLU A 97 10.94 -6.32 5.77
C GLU A 97 12.37 -6.38 6.30
N TRP A 98 12.93 -5.23 6.67
CA TRP A 98 14.26 -5.15 7.27
C TRP A 98 14.36 -5.99 8.55
N GLN A 99 13.33 -5.99 9.41
CA GLN A 99 13.32 -6.75 10.67
C GLN A 99 13.51 -8.27 10.46
N SER A 100 13.13 -8.79 9.29
CA SER A 100 13.31 -10.20 8.93
C SER A 100 14.70 -10.56 8.39
N THR A 101 15.61 -9.57 8.28
CA THR A 101 16.98 -9.78 7.76
C THR A 101 17.98 -10.18 8.85
N ALA A 102 19.09 -10.79 8.45
CA ALA A 102 20.20 -11.09 9.36
C ALA A 102 20.86 -9.85 9.98
N GLU A 103 20.75 -8.68 9.32
CA GLU A 103 21.28 -7.42 9.84
C GLU A 103 20.49 -6.95 11.07
N ALA A 104 19.15 -7.04 11.02
CA ALA A 104 18.28 -6.64 12.12
C ALA A 104 18.46 -7.46 13.40
N LYS A 105 19.16 -8.60 13.35
CA LYS A 105 19.57 -9.37 14.54
C LYS A 105 20.76 -8.75 15.28
N LYS A 106 21.44 -7.77 14.68
CA LYS A 106 22.73 -7.24 15.14
C LYS A 106 22.71 -5.75 15.45
N VAL A 107 21.80 -4.98 14.83
CA VAL A 107 21.77 -3.52 14.95
C VAL A 107 20.35 -3.01 15.11
N ASP A 108 20.23 -1.86 15.75
CA ASP A 108 19.00 -1.07 15.76
C ASP A 108 19.02 -0.06 14.59
N LYS A 109 17.89 0.08 13.89
CA LYS A 109 17.69 1.11 12.86
C LYS A 109 16.35 1.83 13.06
N THR A 110 16.23 2.97 12.40
CA THR A 110 14.99 3.75 12.31
C THR A 110 14.63 3.99 10.86
N PHE A 111 13.34 3.93 10.55
CA PHE A 111 12.78 4.21 9.23
C PHE A 111 11.68 5.25 9.37
N TYR A 112 11.68 6.24 8.47
CA TYR A 112 10.69 7.30 8.49
C TYR A 112 9.35 6.80 7.96
N GLN A 113 8.28 7.07 8.71
CA GLN A 113 6.92 6.65 8.45
C GLN A 113 5.96 7.81 8.65
N THR A 114 4.75 7.69 8.08
CA THR A 114 3.74 8.74 8.17
C THR A 114 2.34 8.15 8.31
N ALA A 115 1.50 8.79 9.11
CA ALA A 115 0.06 8.53 9.13
C ALA A 115 -0.68 9.77 8.60
N VAL A 116 -1.34 9.62 7.45
CA VAL A 116 -2.11 10.69 6.80
C VAL A 116 -3.60 10.39 6.94
N PHE A 117 -4.35 11.34 7.50
CA PHE A 117 -5.80 11.21 7.68
C PHE A 117 -6.52 12.56 7.58
N PRO A 118 -7.86 12.60 7.45
CA PRO A 118 -8.57 13.86 7.30
C PRO A 118 -8.38 14.76 8.52
N PHE A 119 -8.26 16.07 8.29
CA PHE A 119 -8.01 17.04 9.34
C PHE A 119 -9.20 17.11 10.31
N PRO A 120 -9.02 16.81 11.62
CA PRO A 120 -10.13 16.74 12.55
C PRO A 120 -10.63 18.12 13.01
N LYS A 121 -11.94 18.22 13.27
CA LYS A 121 -12.59 19.42 13.83
C LYS A 121 -12.53 19.50 15.36
N GLN A 122 -12.20 18.39 16.02
CA GLN A 122 -12.13 18.26 17.48
C GLN A 122 -10.92 17.42 17.87
N LYS A 123 -10.58 17.38 19.16
CA LYS A 123 -9.52 16.50 19.68
C LYS A 123 -9.76 15.05 19.28
N VAL A 124 -8.73 14.43 18.72
CA VAL A 124 -8.73 13.02 18.35
C VAL A 124 -7.58 12.29 19.01
N ARG A 125 -7.69 10.97 19.05
CA ARG A 125 -6.70 10.07 19.61
C ARG A 125 -6.18 9.20 18.49
N LEU A 126 -4.91 9.35 18.14
CA LEU A 126 -4.20 8.49 17.20
C LEU A 126 -3.68 7.28 17.96
N GLU A 127 -4.01 6.09 17.48
CA GLU A 127 -3.36 4.83 17.86
C GLU A 127 -2.65 4.25 16.64
N ILE A 128 -1.40 3.83 16.83
CA ILE A 128 -0.64 3.04 15.85
C ILE A 128 -0.50 1.64 16.41
N ASP A 129 -0.95 0.66 15.65
CA ASP A 129 -0.89 -0.75 15.99
C ASP A 129 0.07 -1.49 15.06
N SER A 130 0.75 -2.48 15.63
CA SER A 130 1.54 -3.47 14.90
C SER A 130 0.89 -4.84 14.98
N ARG A 131 0.87 -5.56 13.86
CA ARG A 131 0.42 -6.94 13.78
C ARG A 131 1.51 -7.84 14.34
N GLN A 132 1.18 -8.53 15.41
CA GLN A 132 2.09 -9.45 16.06
C GLN A 132 2.18 -10.76 15.26
N TRP A 133 3.19 -11.58 15.55
CA TRP A 133 3.45 -12.85 14.87
C TRP A 133 2.26 -13.83 14.89
N GLU A 134 1.41 -13.74 15.91
CA GLU A 134 0.16 -14.52 16.05
C GLU A 134 -1.02 -13.94 15.26
N GLY A 135 -0.80 -12.88 14.47
CA GLY A 135 -1.78 -12.27 13.56
C GLY A 135 -2.67 -11.19 14.20
N ASN A 136 -2.68 -11.04 15.51
CA ASN A 136 -3.44 -10.00 16.22
C ASN A 136 -2.69 -8.67 16.27
N PHE A 137 -3.44 -7.57 16.23
CA PHE A 137 -2.87 -6.23 16.42
C PHE A 137 -2.62 -5.91 17.88
N LYS A 138 -1.51 -5.23 18.15
CA LYS A 138 -1.16 -4.62 19.45
C LYS A 138 -0.89 -3.13 19.23
N THR A 139 -1.50 -2.28 20.05
CA THR A 139 -1.19 -0.84 20.04
C THR A 139 0.22 -0.62 20.59
N ILE A 140 1.11 -0.10 19.74
CA ILE A 140 2.51 0.19 20.08
C ILE A 140 2.74 1.68 20.36
N TYR A 141 1.81 2.54 19.94
CA TYR A 141 1.87 3.97 20.22
C TYR A 141 0.48 4.60 20.27
N LYS A 142 0.33 5.61 21.11
CA LYS A 142 -0.91 6.35 21.29
C LYS A 142 -0.63 7.79 21.67
N THR A 143 -1.34 8.73 21.05
CA THR A 143 -1.28 10.15 21.41
C THR A 143 -2.61 10.85 21.15
N GLU A 144 -2.83 11.97 21.83
CA GLU A 144 -3.94 12.87 21.53
C GLU A 144 -3.46 14.03 20.67
N ILE A 145 -4.26 14.39 19.68
CA ILE A 145 -4.00 15.48 18.75
C ILE A 145 -5.11 16.51 18.92
N ASP A 146 -4.73 17.70 19.35
CA ASP A 146 -5.60 18.88 19.38
C ASP A 146 -5.47 19.63 18.04
N PRO A 147 -6.52 19.72 17.22
CA PRO A 147 -6.45 20.45 15.94
C PRO A 147 -6.17 21.95 16.10
N GLY A 148 -6.33 22.51 17.30
CA GLY A 148 -5.96 23.88 17.62
C GLY A 148 -4.52 24.07 18.08
N ASN A 149 -3.71 23.00 18.13
CA ASN A 149 -2.32 23.08 18.56
C ASN A 149 -1.47 23.87 17.56
N TYR A 150 -0.84 24.95 18.01
CA TYR A 150 -0.01 25.84 17.20
C TYR A 150 1.32 25.20 16.74
N PHE A 151 1.69 24.05 17.27
CA PHE A 151 2.82 23.24 16.78
C PHE A 151 2.46 22.34 15.58
N ILE A 152 1.20 22.31 15.16
CA ILE A 152 0.84 21.71 13.87
C ILE A 152 1.38 22.64 12.77
N LEU A 153 2.40 22.16 12.06
CA LEU A 153 3.05 22.92 11.01
C LEU A 153 2.08 23.17 9.86
N ASN A 154 2.07 24.39 9.35
CA ASN A 154 1.18 24.86 8.29
C ASN A 154 1.96 25.72 7.29
N GLU A 155 3.19 25.30 6.96
CA GLU A 155 3.94 25.95 5.88
C GLU A 155 3.34 25.61 4.52
N THR A 156 3.45 26.54 3.58
CA THR A 156 3.17 26.26 2.17
C THR A 156 4.18 25.24 1.64
N PRO A 157 3.75 24.14 1.01
CA PRO A 157 4.66 23.18 0.39
C PRO A 157 5.56 23.85 -0.65
N THR A 158 6.75 23.29 -0.86
CA THR A 158 7.64 23.69 -1.96
C THR A 158 6.87 23.61 -3.28
N PRO A 159 6.83 24.70 -4.09
CA PRO A 159 6.01 24.72 -5.29
C PRO A 159 6.71 23.93 -6.41
N PHE A 160 6.46 22.62 -6.46
CA PHE A 160 6.83 21.80 -7.60
C PHE A 160 5.86 22.01 -8.76
N GLN A 161 6.39 21.98 -9.98
CA GLN A 161 5.55 21.96 -11.17
C GLN A 161 4.82 20.62 -11.24
N THR A 162 3.54 20.67 -11.62
CA THR A 162 2.67 19.49 -11.74
C THR A 162 2.18 19.33 -13.17
N VAL A 163 2.05 18.09 -13.63
CA VAL A 163 1.42 17.74 -14.90
C VAL A 163 0.22 16.84 -14.63
N GLU A 164 -0.96 17.30 -15.02
CA GLU A 164 -2.18 16.49 -14.98
C GLU A 164 -2.14 15.48 -16.14
N ILE A 165 -1.98 14.19 -15.83
CA ILE A 165 -1.90 13.11 -16.84
C ILE A 165 -3.30 12.57 -17.15
N LEU A 166 -4.12 12.39 -16.12
CA LEU A 166 -5.48 11.86 -16.24
C LEU A 166 -6.38 12.53 -15.19
N LYS A 167 -7.55 13.03 -15.61
CA LYS A 167 -8.56 13.60 -14.72
C LYS A 167 -9.94 13.13 -15.09
N ASN A 168 -10.53 12.31 -14.23
CA ASN A 168 -11.86 11.75 -14.42
C ASN A 168 -12.87 12.25 -13.38
N GLY A 169 -12.46 13.06 -12.41
CA GLY A 169 -13.39 13.65 -11.45
C GLY A 169 -12.71 14.32 -10.26
N LYS A 170 -13.52 14.61 -9.24
CA LYS A 170 -13.04 15.17 -7.98
C LYS A 170 -12.27 14.10 -7.17
N PRO A 171 -11.20 14.46 -6.46
CA PRO A 171 -10.39 13.53 -5.67
C PRO A 171 -11.19 12.62 -4.77
N GLU A 172 -12.15 13.19 -4.03
CA GLU A 172 -12.98 12.44 -3.07
C GLU A 172 -13.90 11.33 -3.65
N ASN A 173 -13.91 11.13 -4.97
CA ASN A 173 -14.65 10.06 -5.66
C ASN A 173 -13.77 9.30 -6.67
N LYS A 174 -12.44 9.45 -6.59
CA LYS A 174 -11.46 8.82 -7.47
C LYS A 174 -10.35 8.21 -6.62
N VAL A 175 -9.56 7.34 -7.24
CA VAL A 175 -8.23 7.00 -6.74
C VAL A 175 -7.28 8.04 -7.31
N ASP A 176 -6.64 8.83 -6.46
CA ASP A 176 -5.63 9.81 -6.89
C ASP A 176 -4.23 9.21 -6.80
N LEU A 177 -3.65 8.87 -7.96
CA LEU A 177 -2.26 8.43 -8.08
C LEU A 177 -1.35 9.63 -8.37
N VAL A 178 -0.27 9.76 -7.60
CA VAL A 178 0.79 10.74 -7.90
C VAL A 178 2.10 10.02 -8.27
N ILE A 179 2.72 10.45 -9.36
CA ILE A 179 4.02 9.96 -9.83
C ILE A 179 5.07 11.05 -9.59
N LEU A 180 6.14 10.74 -8.86
CA LEU A 180 7.25 11.65 -8.58
C LEU A 180 8.49 11.28 -9.39
N ALA A 181 9.24 12.28 -9.83
CA ALA A 181 10.48 12.09 -10.57
C ALA A 181 11.65 11.81 -9.61
N GLU A 182 12.37 10.72 -9.81
CA GLU A 182 13.62 10.43 -9.11
C GLU A 182 14.75 10.19 -10.10
N GLY A 183 15.90 10.84 -9.88
CA GLY A 183 17.06 10.68 -10.78
C GLY A 183 16.93 11.37 -12.13
N TYR A 184 15.96 12.27 -12.30
CA TYR A 184 15.84 13.11 -13.49
C TYR A 184 16.32 14.52 -13.16
N THR A 185 17.27 15.07 -13.92
CA THR A 185 17.72 16.46 -13.77
C THR A 185 16.66 17.45 -14.29
N ALA A 186 16.87 18.75 -14.06
CA ALA A 186 15.98 19.80 -14.56
C ALA A 186 15.81 19.74 -16.08
N GLU A 187 16.86 19.39 -16.82
CA GLU A 187 16.88 19.25 -18.27
C GLU A 187 16.14 17.97 -18.74
N GLU A 188 15.96 16.99 -17.86
CA GLU A 188 15.30 15.71 -18.16
C GLU A 188 13.81 15.70 -17.78
N MET A 189 13.24 16.82 -17.32
CA MET A 189 11.82 16.88 -16.89
C MET A 189 10.82 16.61 -18.03
N GLU A 190 11.18 16.93 -19.28
CA GLU A 190 10.38 16.54 -20.45
C GLU A 190 10.37 15.01 -20.63
N LYS A 191 11.54 14.36 -20.45
CA LYS A 191 11.67 12.90 -20.45
C LYS A 191 10.82 12.28 -19.33
N PHE A 192 10.95 12.78 -18.09
CA PHE A 192 10.12 12.32 -16.98
C PHE A 192 8.63 12.43 -17.29
N THR A 193 8.19 13.55 -17.85
CA THR A 193 6.78 13.75 -18.20
C THR A 193 6.31 12.71 -19.25
N ALA A 194 7.16 12.38 -20.22
CA ALA A 194 6.88 11.32 -21.19
C ALA A 194 6.83 9.93 -20.54
N ASP A 195 7.77 9.62 -19.65
CA ASP A 195 7.84 8.36 -18.92
C ASP A 195 6.63 8.18 -18.00
N ALA A 196 6.25 9.21 -17.24
CA ALA A 196 5.07 9.20 -16.38
C ALA A 196 3.78 8.94 -17.17
N LYS A 197 3.63 9.54 -18.36
CA LYS A 197 2.50 9.26 -19.27
C LYS A 197 2.53 7.82 -19.78
N ARG A 198 3.71 7.32 -20.14
CA ARG A 198 3.91 5.96 -20.65
C ARG A 198 3.57 4.89 -19.62
N VAL A 199 4.07 5.00 -18.39
CA VAL A 199 3.74 4.04 -17.31
C VAL A 199 2.27 4.13 -16.89
N THR A 200 1.69 5.34 -16.92
CA THR A 200 0.25 5.52 -16.72
C THR A 200 -0.56 4.79 -17.79
N GLN A 201 -0.13 4.84 -19.05
CA GLN A 201 -0.78 4.07 -20.11
C GLN A 201 -0.66 2.56 -19.87
N TYR A 202 0.52 2.06 -19.48
CA TYR A 202 0.74 0.65 -19.18
C TYR A 202 -0.22 0.12 -18.11
N LEU A 203 -0.42 0.88 -17.02
CA LEU A 203 -1.36 0.54 -15.97
C LEU A 203 -2.77 0.30 -16.53
N PHE A 204 -3.25 1.20 -17.37
CA PHE A 204 -4.59 1.11 -17.96
C PHE A 204 -4.70 0.21 -19.20
N GLU A 205 -3.66 -0.55 -19.52
CA GLU A 205 -3.72 -1.65 -20.51
C GLU A 205 -4.03 -3.00 -19.85
N GLU A 206 -3.86 -3.13 -18.53
CA GLU A 206 -4.07 -4.37 -17.77
C GLU A 206 -5.39 -4.35 -16.97
N GLU A 207 -6.08 -5.49 -16.92
CA GLU A 207 -7.28 -5.62 -16.09
C GLU A 207 -6.90 -5.84 -14.61
N PRO A 208 -7.65 -5.25 -13.65
CA PRO A 208 -8.92 -4.56 -13.85
C PRO A 208 -8.79 -3.04 -14.08
N PHE A 209 -7.57 -2.49 -14.01
CA PHE A 209 -7.33 -1.05 -14.14
C PHE A 209 -7.85 -0.50 -15.47
N LYS A 210 -7.70 -1.26 -16.56
CA LYS A 210 -8.24 -0.91 -17.88
C LYS A 210 -9.74 -0.61 -17.83
N SER A 211 -10.55 -1.53 -17.30
CA SER A 211 -12.00 -1.34 -17.18
C SER A 211 -12.38 -0.27 -16.16
N GLU A 212 -11.57 -0.10 -15.12
CA GLU A 212 -11.81 0.86 -14.03
C GLU A 212 -11.13 2.22 -14.27
N LYS A 213 -10.55 2.49 -15.46
CA LYS A 213 -9.76 3.71 -15.74
C LYS A 213 -10.48 5.00 -15.35
N ALA A 214 -11.80 5.06 -15.57
CA ALA A 214 -12.63 6.22 -15.24
C ALA A 214 -12.72 6.52 -13.73
N LYS A 215 -12.22 5.63 -12.86
CA LYS A 215 -12.16 5.79 -11.40
C LYS A 215 -10.86 6.39 -10.90
N PHE A 216 -9.89 6.69 -11.77
CA PHE A 216 -8.60 7.23 -11.39
C PHE A 216 -8.42 8.68 -11.82
N ASN A 217 -7.67 9.43 -11.02
CA ASN A 217 -6.94 10.62 -11.44
C ASN A 217 -5.43 10.30 -11.35
N VAL A 218 -4.62 10.90 -12.22
CA VAL A 218 -3.17 10.73 -12.22
C VAL A 218 -2.49 12.07 -12.42
N ASN A 219 -1.60 12.43 -11.48
CA ASN A 219 -0.74 13.60 -11.57
C ASN A 219 0.72 13.18 -11.56
N ALA A 220 1.56 13.91 -12.28
CA ALA A 220 3.01 13.84 -12.13
C ALA A 220 3.53 15.12 -11.45
N VAL A 221 4.50 14.98 -10.55
CA VAL A 221 5.17 16.10 -9.89
C VAL A 221 6.63 16.11 -10.29
N LEU A 222 7.07 17.23 -10.85
CA LEU A 222 8.42 17.41 -11.39
C LEU A 222 9.35 17.77 -10.23
N THR A 223 10.13 16.78 -9.81
CA THR A 223 11.01 16.83 -8.64
C THR A 223 12.46 16.65 -9.08
N PRO A 224 13.11 17.70 -9.62
CA PRO A 224 14.42 17.57 -10.24
C PRO A 224 15.49 17.14 -9.24
N SER A 225 16.34 16.21 -9.69
CA SER A 225 17.56 15.73 -9.04
C SER A 225 18.77 16.55 -9.50
N LEU A 226 19.86 16.54 -8.71
CA LEU A 226 21.11 17.19 -9.12
C LEU A 226 21.88 16.35 -10.14
N GLU A 227 21.76 15.03 -10.06
CA GLU A 227 22.37 14.09 -11.00
C GLU A 227 21.32 13.16 -11.62
N SER A 228 21.61 12.71 -12.84
CA SER A 228 20.84 11.68 -13.53
C SER A 228 21.20 10.29 -12.99
N GLY A 229 20.19 9.42 -12.80
CA GLY A 229 20.37 8.06 -12.31
C GLY A 229 19.98 7.86 -10.84
N THR A 230 20.59 6.87 -10.18
CA THR A 230 20.34 6.49 -8.79
C THR A 230 21.57 5.74 -8.25
N ASP A 231 21.65 5.54 -6.93
CA ASP A 231 22.73 4.79 -6.31
C ASP A 231 22.74 3.31 -6.70
N ILE A 232 23.94 2.78 -6.96
CA ILE A 232 24.22 1.36 -7.18
C ILE A 232 25.42 0.97 -6.29
N PRO A 233 25.20 0.80 -4.96
CA PRO A 233 26.30 0.65 -4.01
C PRO A 233 27.21 -0.55 -4.29
N GLY A 234 26.65 -1.68 -4.74
CA GLY A 234 27.43 -2.86 -5.14
C GLY A 234 28.39 -2.63 -6.31
N GLU A 235 28.26 -1.50 -7.01
CA GLU A 235 29.14 -1.06 -8.10
C GLU A 235 29.89 0.24 -7.76
N ASN A 236 29.81 0.70 -6.51
CA ASN A 236 30.39 1.96 -6.02
C ASN A 236 29.89 3.21 -6.79
N VAL A 237 28.65 3.19 -7.28
CA VAL A 237 28.01 4.35 -7.91
C VAL A 237 27.10 5.03 -6.88
N TYR A 238 27.35 6.32 -6.66
CA TYR A 238 26.56 7.16 -5.75
C TYR A 238 26.22 8.47 -6.45
N LYS A 239 24.96 8.89 -6.38
CA LYS A 239 24.35 9.98 -7.14
C LYS A 239 23.58 10.90 -6.21
N ASN A 240 23.75 12.20 -6.39
CA ASN A 240 22.99 13.21 -5.66
C ASN A 240 21.59 13.36 -6.28
N THR A 241 20.69 12.45 -5.91
CA THR A 241 19.31 12.44 -6.40
C THR A 241 18.34 13.06 -5.40
N ARG A 242 17.09 13.28 -5.83
CA ARG A 242 16.11 14.04 -5.06
C ARG A 242 15.59 13.26 -3.86
N PHE A 243 15.39 11.96 -4.00
CA PHE A 243 14.83 11.08 -2.99
C PHE A 243 15.79 9.97 -2.57
N ASN A 244 17.07 10.04 -2.95
CA ASN A 244 18.10 9.12 -2.50
C ASN A 244 17.69 7.64 -2.72
N SER A 245 17.08 7.33 -3.87
CA SER A 245 16.80 5.93 -4.19
C SER A 245 18.09 5.15 -4.37
N THR A 246 18.05 3.84 -4.07
CA THR A 246 19.22 2.99 -4.09
C THR A 246 18.87 1.54 -4.44
N PHE A 247 19.71 0.94 -5.30
CA PHE A 247 19.74 -0.51 -5.48
C PHE A 247 20.42 -1.19 -4.28
N TYR A 248 20.45 -2.53 -4.26
CA TYR A 248 21.08 -3.30 -3.17
C TYR A 248 20.42 -3.05 -1.80
N THR A 249 19.13 -2.69 -1.79
CA THR A 249 18.38 -2.67 -0.54
C THR A 249 18.41 -4.07 0.09
N PHE A 250 18.85 -4.15 1.34
CA PHE A 250 19.08 -5.41 2.07
C PHE A 250 20.01 -6.40 1.35
N ASP A 251 21.00 -5.88 0.62
CA ASP A 251 22.00 -6.64 -0.14
C ASP A 251 21.43 -7.45 -1.32
N VAL A 252 20.19 -7.14 -1.74
CA VAL A 252 19.59 -7.74 -2.94
C VAL A 252 19.82 -6.82 -4.14
N SER A 253 20.66 -7.25 -5.08
CA SER A 253 21.18 -6.42 -6.19
C SER A 253 20.15 -5.71 -7.08
N ARG A 254 18.94 -6.26 -7.17
CA ARG A 254 17.80 -5.73 -7.93
C ARG A 254 16.82 -4.92 -7.09
N TYR A 255 16.94 -4.95 -5.76
CA TYR A 255 15.96 -4.34 -4.88
C TYR A 255 16.21 -2.83 -4.80
N LEU A 256 15.31 -2.07 -5.43
CA LEU A 256 15.38 -0.63 -5.57
C LEU A 256 14.32 0.01 -4.68
N THR A 257 14.78 0.76 -3.67
CA THR A 257 13.89 1.45 -2.74
C THR A 257 14.41 2.86 -2.44
N THR A 258 13.69 3.59 -1.60
CA THR A 258 14.14 4.83 -0.99
C THR A 258 13.63 4.86 0.46
N SER A 259 14.41 5.46 1.36
CA SER A 259 14.02 5.71 2.75
C SER A 259 13.71 7.19 3.02
N ASP A 260 13.76 8.05 2.00
CA ASP A 260 13.59 9.50 2.12
C ASP A 260 12.10 9.93 2.08
N MET A 261 11.30 9.30 2.93
CA MET A 261 9.84 9.46 2.93
C MET A 261 9.41 10.89 3.25
N ARG A 262 10.19 11.61 4.06
CA ARG A 262 9.90 13.01 4.39
C ARG A 262 9.87 13.86 3.13
N ASN A 263 10.92 13.78 2.30
CA ASN A 263 10.99 14.58 1.07
C ASN A 263 9.98 14.12 0.02
N ILE A 264 9.70 12.82 -0.06
CA ILE A 264 8.67 12.24 -0.93
C ILE A 264 7.29 12.80 -0.58
N LEU A 265 6.90 12.75 0.70
CA LEU A 265 5.58 13.24 1.13
C LEU A 265 5.48 14.77 1.01
N ASP A 266 6.55 15.50 1.34
CA ASP A 266 6.58 16.95 1.13
C ASP A 266 6.43 17.34 -0.35
N ALA A 267 6.96 16.54 -1.27
CA ALA A 267 6.77 16.75 -2.70
C ALA A 267 5.37 16.34 -3.18
N ALA A 268 4.81 15.23 -2.69
CA ALA A 268 3.48 14.76 -3.06
C ALA A 268 2.36 15.71 -2.60
N ALA A 269 2.54 16.40 -1.47
CA ALA A 269 1.54 17.28 -0.85
C ALA A 269 1.07 18.47 -1.71
N VAL A 270 1.69 18.73 -2.86
CA VAL A 270 1.26 19.77 -3.82
C VAL A 270 0.01 19.37 -4.62
N VAL A 271 -0.37 18.09 -4.61
CA VAL A 271 -1.59 17.56 -5.24
C VAL A 271 -2.35 16.63 -4.27
N PRO A 272 -3.64 16.35 -4.50
CA PRO A 272 -4.33 15.24 -3.83
C PRO A 272 -3.67 13.90 -4.21
N TYR A 273 -3.48 13.00 -3.24
CA TYR A 273 -2.96 11.65 -3.44
C TYR A 273 -3.59 10.63 -2.47
N ASP A 274 -3.89 9.44 -2.99
CA ASP A 274 -4.18 8.22 -2.22
C ASP A 274 -2.99 7.26 -2.21
N HIS A 275 -2.24 7.24 -3.31
CA HIS A 275 -1.03 6.42 -3.50
C HIS A 275 0.08 7.21 -4.19
N ILE A 276 1.32 6.97 -3.77
CA ILE A 276 2.52 7.62 -4.31
C ILE A 276 3.37 6.59 -5.04
N TYR A 277 3.81 6.96 -6.23
CA TYR A 277 4.72 6.18 -7.06
C TYR A 277 5.97 7.01 -7.37
N VAL A 278 7.16 6.48 -7.06
CA VAL A 278 8.44 7.09 -7.46
C VAL A 278 8.95 6.40 -8.71
N LEU A 279 9.14 7.16 -9.78
CA LEU A 279 9.67 6.67 -11.04
C LEU A 279 11.15 7.06 -11.15
N VAL A 280 12.03 6.06 -11.22
CA VAL A 280 13.48 6.24 -11.17
C VAL A 280 14.07 6.22 -12.57
N ASN A 281 14.83 7.26 -12.94
CA ASN A 281 15.52 7.38 -14.23
C ASN A 281 16.67 6.37 -14.36
N SER A 282 16.37 5.15 -14.78
CA SER A 282 17.36 4.09 -14.95
C SER A 282 16.85 3.02 -15.92
N GLU A 283 17.78 2.39 -16.64
CA GLU A 283 17.52 1.22 -17.50
C GLU A 283 17.65 -0.11 -16.74
N ARG A 284 18.24 -0.10 -15.53
CA ARG A 284 18.46 -1.31 -14.73
C ARG A 284 17.13 -1.89 -14.24
N TYR A 285 17.02 -3.21 -14.16
CA TYR A 285 15.84 -3.86 -13.61
C TYR A 285 15.78 -3.68 -12.08
N GLY A 286 14.70 -3.07 -11.58
CA GLY A 286 14.44 -2.96 -10.15
C GLY A 286 13.14 -2.23 -9.82
N GLY A 287 12.66 -2.49 -8.62
CA GLY A 287 11.47 -1.87 -8.04
C GLY A 287 11.21 -2.38 -6.62
N GLY A 288 10.11 -1.90 -6.05
CA GLY A 288 9.57 -2.33 -4.77
C GLY A 288 8.21 -1.68 -4.51
N GLY A 289 7.34 -2.35 -3.75
CA GLY A 289 5.98 -1.90 -3.49
C GLY A 289 5.53 -2.27 -2.10
N PHE A 290 5.02 -1.29 -1.36
CA PHE A 290 4.62 -1.43 0.04
C PHE A 290 3.19 -0.95 0.22
N TYR A 291 2.34 -1.81 0.77
CA TYR A 291 0.91 -1.53 0.89
C TYR A 291 0.64 -0.20 1.63
N ASN A 292 -0.11 0.70 0.98
CA ASN A 292 -0.50 2.02 1.47
C ASN A 292 0.69 2.92 1.90
N PHE A 293 1.87 2.73 1.31
CA PHE A 293 3.07 3.48 1.65
C PHE A 293 3.77 4.07 0.42
N LEU A 294 4.36 3.22 -0.43
CA LEU A 294 5.12 3.67 -1.61
C LEU A 294 5.20 2.55 -2.64
N SER A 295 5.17 2.91 -3.93
CA SER A 295 5.67 2.05 -5.01
C SER A 295 6.84 2.72 -5.72
N VAL A 296 7.79 1.93 -6.19
CA VAL A 296 9.01 2.40 -6.86
C VAL A 296 9.34 1.46 -8.02
N CYS A 297 9.71 1.98 -9.17
CA CYS A 297 10.37 1.18 -10.21
C CYS A 297 11.24 2.04 -11.11
N THR A 298 12.10 1.39 -11.90
CA THR A 298 12.85 2.05 -12.95
C THR A 298 11.99 2.37 -14.16
N ALA A 299 12.35 3.43 -14.89
CA ALA A 299 11.59 3.92 -16.02
C ALA A 299 11.92 3.21 -17.34
N ASP A 300 13.18 2.86 -17.60
CA ASP A 300 13.65 2.53 -18.95
C ASP A 300 14.08 1.07 -19.12
N ASN A 301 13.72 0.21 -18.17
CA ASN A 301 13.91 -1.22 -18.36
C ASN A 301 12.90 -1.80 -19.37
N SER A 302 13.30 -2.87 -20.08
CA SER A 302 12.39 -3.58 -20.99
C SER A 302 11.17 -4.20 -20.30
N LEU A 303 11.26 -4.43 -18.98
CA LEU A 303 10.18 -4.95 -18.13
C LEU A 303 9.49 -3.87 -17.30
N THR A 304 9.72 -2.57 -17.57
CA THR A 304 9.10 -1.48 -16.78
C THR A 304 7.59 -1.60 -16.74
N LYS A 305 6.93 -2.03 -17.82
CA LYS A 305 5.47 -2.21 -17.84
C LYS A 305 5.04 -3.23 -16.78
N GLU A 306 5.67 -4.39 -16.80
CA GLU A 306 5.36 -5.51 -15.92
C GLU A 306 5.65 -5.15 -14.46
N VAL A 307 6.82 -4.55 -14.19
CA VAL A 307 7.23 -4.14 -12.85
C VAL A 307 6.33 -3.04 -12.32
N PHE A 308 6.07 -1.99 -13.10
CA PHE A 308 5.23 -0.88 -12.64
C PHE A 308 3.86 -1.34 -12.16
N VAL A 309 3.24 -2.25 -12.93
CA VAL A 309 1.92 -2.79 -12.60
C VAL A 309 2.00 -3.75 -11.40
N HIS A 310 3.05 -4.57 -11.31
CA HIS A 310 3.30 -5.47 -10.18
C HIS A 310 3.47 -4.70 -8.85
N GLU A 311 4.35 -3.70 -8.81
CA GLU A 311 4.62 -2.92 -7.59
C GLU A 311 3.42 -2.07 -7.17
N PHE A 312 2.59 -1.63 -8.13
CA PHE A 312 1.32 -1.00 -7.82
C PHE A 312 0.32 -2.01 -7.22
N GLY A 313 0.36 -3.28 -7.61
CA GLY A 313 -0.44 -4.35 -7.00
C GLY A 313 -0.16 -4.50 -5.49
N HIS A 314 1.11 -4.51 -5.10
CA HIS A 314 1.51 -4.45 -3.69
C HIS A 314 1.05 -3.16 -3.04
N GLY A 315 1.48 -2.03 -3.59
CA GLY A 315 1.31 -0.71 -2.99
C GLY A 315 -0.14 -0.31 -2.79
N PHE A 316 -1.00 -0.59 -3.76
CA PHE A 316 -2.39 -0.11 -3.76
C PHE A 316 -3.38 -1.15 -3.22
N ALA A 317 -3.23 -2.43 -3.58
CA ALA A 317 -4.21 -3.47 -3.27
C ALA A 317 -3.75 -4.46 -2.19
N GLY A 318 -2.52 -4.35 -1.70
CA GLY A 318 -1.99 -5.21 -0.63
C GLY A 318 -1.85 -6.66 -1.08
N LEU A 319 -1.57 -6.88 -2.36
CA LEU A 319 -1.31 -8.21 -2.89
C LEU A 319 0.04 -8.72 -2.36
N GLY A 320 0.13 -9.99 -2.02
CA GLY A 320 1.37 -10.68 -1.70
C GLY A 320 2.02 -11.24 -2.97
N ASP A 321 3.33 -11.48 -2.91
CA ASP A 321 4.03 -12.16 -3.98
C ASP A 321 3.61 -13.63 -4.10
N GLU A 322 3.39 -14.10 -5.32
CA GLU A 322 3.00 -15.48 -5.63
C GLU A 322 4.19 -16.34 -6.07
N TYR A 323 5.39 -15.75 -6.22
CA TYR A 323 6.62 -16.51 -6.46
C TYR A 323 7.21 -17.07 -5.17
N TYR A 324 8.00 -18.15 -5.31
CA TYR A 324 8.56 -18.91 -4.18
C TYR A 324 10.02 -19.36 -4.41
N ASN A 325 10.62 -18.94 -5.52
CA ASN A 325 11.92 -19.38 -6.00
C ASN A 325 12.86 -18.23 -6.37
N SER A 326 12.45 -16.99 -6.08
CA SER A 326 13.30 -15.81 -6.29
C SER A 326 14.21 -15.61 -5.09
N GLU A 327 15.38 -15.02 -5.33
CA GLU A 327 16.24 -14.51 -4.27
C GLU A 327 15.52 -13.38 -3.50
N VAL A 328 15.47 -13.52 -2.19
CA VAL A 328 14.89 -12.58 -1.22
C VAL A 328 15.79 -12.47 0.00
N ALA A 329 15.71 -11.34 0.71
CA ALA A 329 16.51 -11.09 1.92
C ALA A 329 15.90 -11.68 3.21
N TYR A 330 14.71 -12.26 3.15
CA TYR A 330 13.86 -12.56 4.30
C TYR A 330 14.05 -13.98 4.83
N GLU A 331 14.03 -14.14 6.16
CA GLU A 331 14.01 -15.44 6.84
C GLU A 331 12.63 -15.67 7.50
N ASP A 332 11.99 -16.83 7.24
CA ASP A 332 10.71 -17.24 7.83
C ASP A 332 9.61 -16.15 7.80
N PHE A 333 9.44 -15.48 6.65
CA PHE A 333 8.61 -14.28 6.52
C PHE A 333 7.13 -14.48 6.90
N TYR A 334 6.57 -15.66 6.68
CA TYR A 334 5.18 -15.99 7.03
C TYR A 334 5.10 -17.04 8.13
N ASN A 335 4.25 -16.79 9.12
CA ASN A 335 3.85 -17.78 10.11
C ASN A 335 2.85 -18.78 9.50
N LEU A 336 3.30 -19.99 9.17
CA LEU A 336 2.43 -21.02 8.56
C LEU A 336 1.25 -21.49 9.45
N LYS A 337 1.18 -21.06 10.71
CA LYS A 337 0.05 -21.34 11.61
C LYS A 337 -1.02 -20.25 11.62
N ILE A 338 -0.79 -19.15 10.91
CA ILE A 338 -1.65 -17.97 10.86
C ILE A 338 -1.98 -17.66 9.40
N GLU A 339 -3.23 -17.32 9.14
CA GLU A 339 -3.64 -16.94 7.79
C GLU A 339 -3.02 -15.57 7.41
N PRO A 340 -2.28 -15.48 6.29
CA PRO A 340 -1.74 -14.20 5.81
C PRO A 340 -2.87 -13.19 5.60
N TRP A 341 -2.61 -11.89 5.75
CA TRP A 341 -3.67 -10.90 5.52
C TRP A 341 -3.85 -10.58 4.03
N GLU A 342 -2.83 -10.83 3.21
CA GLU A 342 -2.83 -10.60 1.77
C GLU A 342 -3.91 -11.46 1.09
N PRO A 343 -4.73 -10.91 0.18
CA PRO A 343 -5.88 -11.62 -0.35
C PRO A 343 -5.56 -12.77 -1.31
N ASN A 344 -4.36 -12.78 -1.91
CA ASN A 344 -3.99 -13.67 -3.00
C ASN A 344 -2.97 -14.75 -2.61
N ILE A 345 -2.72 -14.94 -1.32
CA ILE A 345 -1.98 -16.10 -0.80
C ILE A 345 -2.70 -16.67 0.42
N THR A 346 -2.50 -17.95 0.71
CA THR A 346 -3.15 -18.62 1.85
C THR A 346 -2.24 -19.65 2.48
N THR A 347 -2.36 -19.85 3.79
CA THR A 347 -1.77 -21.00 4.52
C THR A 347 -2.78 -22.12 4.76
N LEU A 348 -4.02 -21.94 4.29
CA LEU A 348 -5.18 -22.81 4.56
C LEU A 348 -5.65 -22.86 6.02
N VAL A 349 -5.18 -21.93 6.85
CA VAL A 349 -5.62 -21.78 8.24
C VAL A 349 -7.03 -21.20 8.29
N ASP A 350 -7.31 -20.19 7.45
CA ASP A 350 -8.64 -19.62 7.26
C ASP A 350 -8.91 -19.32 5.77
N PHE A 351 -8.96 -20.38 4.96
CA PHE A 351 -9.20 -20.26 3.53
C PHE A 351 -10.60 -19.72 3.18
N ASP A 352 -11.58 -19.86 4.07
CA ASP A 352 -12.93 -19.31 3.91
C ASP A 352 -12.93 -17.77 3.79
N SER A 353 -11.97 -17.11 4.43
CA SER A 353 -11.77 -15.66 4.32
C SER A 353 -11.17 -15.20 2.98
N LYS A 354 -10.59 -16.14 2.19
CA LYS A 354 -9.87 -15.86 0.95
C LYS A 354 -10.75 -16.12 -0.28
N TRP A 355 -10.19 -16.75 -1.32
CA TRP A 355 -10.87 -16.99 -2.60
C TRP A 355 -11.56 -18.35 -2.68
N LYS A 356 -11.81 -19.04 -1.57
CA LYS A 356 -12.50 -20.35 -1.57
C LYS A 356 -13.81 -20.34 -2.36
N LYS A 357 -14.57 -19.24 -2.28
CA LYS A 357 -15.82 -19.04 -3.03
C LYS A 357 -15.64 -18.95 -4.55
N MET A 358 -14.41 -18.72 -5.02
CA MET A 358 -14.04 -18.65 -6.43
C MET A 358 -13.46 -19.97 -6.97
N VAL A 359 -13.23 -20.96 -6.10
CA VAL A 359 -12.76 -22.29 -6.50
C VAL A 359 -13.97 -23.14 -6.88
N ASP A 360 -13.95 -23.71 -8.09
CA ASP A 360 -14.99 -24.64 -8.53
C ASP A 360 -14.95 -25.92 -7.68
N VAL A 361 -16.14 -26.47 -7.37
CA VAL A 361 -16.29 -27.62 -6.45
C VAL A 361 -15.54 -28.87 -6.93
N SER A 362 -15.27 -28.96 -8.24
CA SER A 362 -14.56 -30.07 -8.86
C SER A 362 -13.03 -29.95 -8.80
N VAL A 363 -12.50 -28.80 -8.37
CA VAL A 363 -11.06 -28.56 -8.27
C VAL A 363 -10.50 -29.20 -7.01
N GLU A 364 -9.50 -30.07 -7.19
CA GLU A 364 -8.74 -30.70 -6.11
C GLU A 364 -8.03 -29.64 -5.25
N ILE A 365 -8.02 -29.82 -3.93
CA ILE A 365 -7.35 -28.94 -2.96
C ILE A 365 -6.42 -29.80 -2.07
N PRO A 366 -5.10 -29.52 -2.02
CA PRO A 366 -4.37 -28.58 -2.86
C PRO A 366 -4.41 -28.95 -4.35
N THR A 367 -4.42 -27.95 -5.23
CA THR A 367 -4.47 -28.15 -6.67
C THR A 367 -3.07 -28.44 -7.22
N PRO A 368 -2.85 -29.59 -7.89
CA PRO A 368 -1.53 -29.91 -8.41
C PRO A 368 -1.14 -28.97 -9.56
N ARG A 369 0.11 -28.49 -9.55
CA ARG A 369 0.74 -27.72 -10.64
C ARG A 369 1.07 -28.64 -11.83
N LYS A 370 0.04 -29.09 -12.57
CA LYS A 370 0.16 -29.99 -13.73
C LYS A 370 -0.62 -29.48 -14.94
N PHE A 371 -0.30 -30.01 -16.11
CA PHE A 371 -1.01 -29.70 -17.35
C PHE A 371 -2.52 -29.90 -17.20
N GLY A 372 -3.31 -28.96 -17.71
CA GLY A 372 -4.77 -28.92 -17.61
C GLY A 372 -5.32 -28.13 -16.41
N ASN A 373 -4.46 -27.63 -15.52
CA ASN A 373 -4.86 -26.78 -14.39
C ASN A 373 -4.44 -25.31 -14.56
N GLU A 374 -3.66 -24.94 -15.58
CA GLU A 374 -2.98 -23.65 -15.70
C GLU A 374 -3.92 -22.44 -15.59
N LYS A 375 -5.16 -22.57 -16.07
CA LYS A 375 -6.17 -21.50 -16.11
C LYS A 375 -7.22 -21.60 -14.99
N LYS A 376 -7.16 -22.63 -14.14
CA LYS A 376 -8.16 -22.83 -13.08
C LYS A 376 -7.78 -22.02 -11.85
N VAL A 377 -8.75 -21.32 -11.27
CA VAL A 377 -8.64 -20.82 -9.90
C VAL A 377 -8.67 -22.04 -8.97
N GLY A 378 -7.61 -22.21 -8.18
CA GLY A 378 -7.38 -23.35 -7.32
C GLY A 378 -6.53 -22.96 -6.11
N VAL A 379 -5.80 -23.92 -5.56
CA VAL A 379 -4.96 -23.77 -4.37
C VAL A 379 -3.60 -24.40 -4.66
N TYR A 380 -2.72 -23.66 -5.32
CA TYR A 380 -1.45 -24.20 -5.83
C TYR A 380 -0.32 -23.95 -4.84
N GLU A 381 0.31 -25.01 -4.33
CA GLU A 381 1.39 -24.87 -3.35
C GLU A 381 2.59 -24.09 -3.92
N GLY A 382 3.18 -23.23 -3.11
CA GLY A 382 4.20 -22.26 -3.47
C GLY A 382 3.62 -20.86 -3.63
N GLY A 383 4.14 -19.92 -2.84
CA GLY A 383 3.81 -18.49 -2.84
C GLY A 383 4.43 -17.81 -1.64
N GLY A 384 4.42 -16.48 -1.57
CA GLY A 384 4.96 -15.74 -0.43
C GLY A 384 6.41 -16.11 -0.12
N TYR A 385 7.23 -16.30 -1.15
CA TYR A 385 8.65 -16.70 -1.03
C TYR A 385 8.88 -18.13 -0.50
N MET A 386 7.83 -18.89 -0.20
CA MET A 386 7.92 -20.23 0.37
C MET A 386 7.40 -21.30 -0.60
N SER A 387 8.18 -22.35 -0.81
CA SER A 387 7.81 -23.44 -1.73
C SER A 387 6.79 -24.43 -1.14
N LYS A 388 6.55 -24.40 0.17
CA LYS A 388 5.64 -25.29 0.90
C LYS A 388 4.85 -24.51 1.94
N GLY A 389 3.63 -24.96 2.21
CA GLY A 389 2.77 -24.40 3.27
C GLY A 389 2.07 -23.08 2.94
N ILE A 390 2.45 -22.40 1.86
CA ILE A 390 1.73 -21.27 1.27
C ILE A 390 1.21 -21.66 -0.10
N TYR A 391 0.02 -21.17 -0.47
CA TYR A 391 -0.65 -21.49 -1.72
C TYR A 391 -1.05 -20.22 -2.48
N SER A 392 -0.87 -20.23 -3.80
CA SER A 392 -1.31 -19.20 -4.73
C SER A 392 -2.61 -19.61 -5.45
N PRO A 393 -3.43 -18.66 -5.94
CA PRO A 393 -4.74 -18.93 -6.54
C PRO A 393 -4.66 -19.54 -7.94
N VAL A 394 -3.57 -19.32 -8.66
CA VAL A 394 -3.35 -19.82 -10.03
C VAL A 394 -1.91 -20.27 -10.23
N MET A 395 -1.63 -20.91 -11.37
CA MET A 395 -0.27 -21.33 -11.72
C MET A 395 0.64 -20.17 -12.12
N ASP A 396 0.10 -19.11 -12.72
CA ASP A 396 0.85 -17.92 -13.13
C ASP A 396 -0.03 -16.65 -13.06
N CYS A 397 0.57 -15.55 -12.59
CA CYS A 397 -0.09 -14.29 -12.25
C CYS A 397 0.93 -13.15 -12.39
N ARG A 398 0.49 -11.92 -12.61
CA ARG A 398 1.35 -10.72 -12.52
C ARG A 398 2.10 -10.62 -11.18
N MET A 399 1.52 -11.14 -10.08
CA MET A 399 2.19 -11.23 -8.77
C MET A 399 3.19 -12.38 -8.65
N LYS A 400 3.32 -13.23 -9.67
CA LYS A 400 4.26 -14.35 -9.71
C LYS A 400 5.39 -14.13 -10.70
N SER A 401 5.06 -13.67 -11.90
CA SER A 401 6.03 -13.55 -12.98
C SER A 401 5.75 -12.35 -13.90
N ASN A 402 6.82 -11.82 -14.47
CA ASN A 402 6.71 -10.75 -15.47
C ASN A 402 6.15 -11.27 -16.81
N ASN A 403 6.19 -12.59 -17.06
CA ASN A 403 5.67 -13.20 -18.29
C ASN A 403 4.14 -13.33 -18.30
N ALA A 404 3.50 -13.29 -17.12
CA ALA A 404 2.06 -13.31 -17.01
C ALA A 404 1.47 -12.09 -17.72
N LYS A 405 0.38 -12.28 -18.49
CA LYS A 405 -0.22 -11.20 -19.27
C LYS A 405 -1.08 -10.24 -18.44
N VAL A 406 -1.63 -10.73 -17.32
CA VAL A 406 -2.59 -10.02 -16.47
C VAL A 406 -2.52 -10.56 -15.04
N PHE A 407 -3.11 -9.84 -14.09
CA PHE A 407 -3.46 -10.37 -12.77
C PHE A 407 -4.40 -11.58 -12.85
N CYS A 408 -4.25 -12.52 -11.93
CA CYS A 408 -5.19 -13.62 -11.79
C CYS A 408 -6.57 -13.14 -11.33
N PRO A 409 -7.65 -13.93 -11.49
CA PRO A 409 -9.00 -13.50 -11.10
C PRO A 409 -9.12 -13.06 -9.64
N VAL A 410 -8.37 -13.68 -8.72
CA VAL A 410 -8.36 -13.33 -7.29
C VAL A 410 -7.73 -11.95 -7.05
N CYS A 411 -6.58 -11.69 -7.68
CA CYS A 411 -5.94 -10.38 -7.63
C CYS A 411 -6.81 -9.29 -8.28
N GLN A 412 -7.46 -9.58 -9.40
CA GLN A 412 -8.38 -8.61 -10.04
C GLN A 412 -9.56 -8.26 -9.11
N GLU A 413 -10.13 -9.24 -8.41
CA GLU A 413 -11.21 -9.01 -7.44
C GLU A 413 -10.71 -8.16 -6.25
N ALA A 414 -9.53 -8.44 -5.72
CA ALA A 414 -8.92 -7.65 -4.64
C ALA A 414 -8.65 -6.20 -5.06
N ILE A 415 -8.08 -6.00 -6.25
CA ILE A 415 -7.84 -4.66 -6.81
C ILE A 415 -9.17 -3.91 -6.98
N LYS A 416 -10.21 -4.55 -7.52
CA LYS A 416 -11.53 -3.92 -7.66
C LYS A 416 -12.10 -3.47 -6.31
N LYS A 417 -11.98 -4.29 -5.27
CA LYS A 417 -12.42 -3.92 -3.91
C LYS A 417 -11.64 -2.71 -3.38
N ALA A 418 -10.32 -2.65 -3.60
CA ALA A 418 -9.52 -1.48 -3.25
C ALA A 418 -9.99 -0.22 -4.00
N ILE A 419 -10.24 -0.32 -5.31
CA ILE A 419 -10.78 0.80 -6.10
C ILE A 419 -12.15 1.25 -5.57
N GLN A 420 -13.04 0.31 -5.26
CA GLN A 420 -14.38 0.62 -4.72
C GLN A 420 -14.29 1.33 -3.37
N PHE A 421 -13.37 0.94 -2.49
CA PHE A 421 -13.17 1.61 -1.20
C PHE A 421 -12.90 3.11 -1.35
N TYR A 422 -12.09 3.52 -2.34
CA TYR A 422 -11.82 4.93 -2.59
C TYR A 422 -12.95 5.66 -3.33
N THR A 423 -13.75 4.96 -4.15
CA THR A 423 -14.62 5.61 -5.14
C THR A 423 -16.13 5.50 -4.93
N GLU A 424 -16.60 4.56 -4.09
CA GLU A 424 -18.03 4.25 -3.96
C GLU A 424 -18.63 4.60 -2.59
#